data_AF-A0A1V4ZAH5-F1
#
_entry.id   AF-A0A1V4ZAH5-F1
#
_cell.length_a   1.000
_cell.length_b   1.000
_cell.length_c   1.000
_cell.angle_alpha   90.00
_cell.angle_beta   90.00
_cell.angle_gamma   90.00
#
_symmetry.space_group_name_H-M   'P 1'
#
loop_
_entity.id
_entity.type
_entity.pdbx_description
1 polymer ?
#
loop_
_entity_poly.entity_id
_entity_poly.type
_entity_poly.pdbx_seq_one_letter_code
_entity_poly.pdbx_strand_id
1 'polypeptide(L)' 'MFGNGPTSRVLCRCGAVADVDRGVIGTKRDLGKAVECRRCRNLRISRERDELDLEFNGISENEEH' A
#
# COMPACT_ATOMS: atom_id res chain seq x y z
N MET A 1 -0.42 -3.51 16.14
CA MET A 1 0.75 -2.70 15.74
C MET A 1 1.86 -3.66 15.34
N PHE A 2 2.38 -3.59 14.12
CA PHE A 2 3.57 -4.36 13.73
C PHE A 2 4.79 -3.50 14.08
N GLY A 3 5.40 -3.76 15.24
CA GLY A 3 6.48 -2.95 15.78
C GLY A 3 7.50 -3.82 16.50
N ASN A 4 8.78 -3.60 16.18
CA ASN A 4 10.01 -4.17 16.75
C ASN A 4 10.51 -5.50 16.17
N GLY A 5 9.95 -5.99 15.07
CA GLY A 5 10.57 -7.05 14.28
C GLY A 5 11.82 -6.57 13.51
N PRO A 6 12.77 -7.45 13.18
CA PRO A 6 13.91 -7.07 12.36
C PRO A 6 13.42 -6.53 11.01
N THR A 7 13.88 -5.32 10.66
CA THR A 7 13.57 -4.69 9.37
C THR A 7 14.62 -5.09 8.33
N SER A 8 14.22 -5.01 7.06
CA SER A 8 15.10 -5.12 5.91
C SER A 8 14.87 -3.93 4.99
N ARG A 9 15.97 -3.45 4.39
CA ARG A 9 15.93 -2.42 3.36
C ARG A 9 15.50 -3.05 2.03
N VAL A 10 14.46 -2.49 1.44
CA VAL A 10 13.94 -2.91 0.14
C VAL A 10 13.89 -1.74 -0.81
N LEU A 11 14.20 -1.98 -2.08
CA LEU A 11 14.06 -0.99 -3.13
C LEU A 11 12.61 -1.01 -3.64
N CYS A 12 11.90 0.09 -3.43
CA CYS A 12 10.58 0.28 -4.02
C CYS A 12 10.72 0.64 -5.51
N ARG A 13 9.68 0.34 -6.31
CA ARG A 13 9.64 0.70 -7.75
C ARG A 13 9.75 2.20 -8.02
N CYS A 14 9.41 3.06 -7.06
CA CYS A 14 9.61 4.50 -7.18
C CYS A 14 11.06 4.96 -6.95
N GLY A 15 11.99 4.03 -6.71
CA GLY A 15 13.41 4.33 -6.41
C GLY A 15 13.71 4.58 -4.94
N ALA A 16 12.69 4.68 -4.08
CA ALA A 16 12.90 4.86 -2.64
C ALA A 16 13.37 3.56 -1.97
N VAL A 17 14.37 3.66 -1.10
CA VAL A 17 14.73 2.60 -0.16
C VAL A 17 13.84 2.73 1.07
N ALA A 18 13.16 1.65 1.44
CA ALA A 18 12.27 1.61 2.60
C ALA A 18 12.70 0.51 3.57
N ASP A 19 12.63 0.81 4.87
CA ASP A 19 12.73 -0.20 5.91
C ASP A 19 11.37 -0.87 6.10
N VAL A 20 11.33 -2.18 5.86
CA VAL A 20 10.11 -2.98 5.97
C VAL A 20 10.37 -4.17 6.89
N ASP A 21 9.42 -4.47 7.75
CA ASP A 21 9.46 -5.63 8.64
C ASP A 21 9.64 -6.94 7.84
N ARG A 22 10.58 -7.79 8.27
CA ARG A 22 10.88 -9.05 7.57
C ARG A 22 9.70 -10.00 7.50
N GLY A 23 8.86 -10.06 8.54
CA GLY A 23 7.64 -10.85 8.54
C GLY A 23 6.67 -10.33 7.48
N VAL A 24 6.52 -9.01 7.37
CA VAL A 24 5.69 -8.38 6.32
C VAL A 24 6.21 -8.71 4.92
N ILE A 25 7.53 -8.71 4.71
CA ILE A 25 8.13 -9.12 3.43
C ILE A 25 7.79 -10.58 3.11
N GLY A 26 7.95 -11.49 4.09
CA GLY A 26 7.62 -12.91 3.95
C GLY A 26 6.16 -13.12 3.56
N THR A 27 5.24 -12.56 4.36
CA THR A 27 3.79 -12.64 4.08
C THR A 27 3.44 -12.05 2.72
N LYS A 28 4.03 -10.92 2.33
CA LYS A 28 3.78 -10.35 1.00
C LYS A 28 4.27 -11.27 -0.11
N ARG A 29 5.45 -11.88 0.03
CA ARG A 29 5.98 -12.84 -0.94
C ARG A 29 5.08 -14.07 -1.08
N ASP A 30 4.62 -14.63 0.04
CA ASP A 30 3.79 -15.83 0.05
C ASP A 30 2.39 -15.55 -0.54
N LEU A 31 1.91 -14.32 -0.44
CA LEU A 31 0.68 -13.84 -1.09
C LEU A 31 0.89 -13.36 -2.54
N GLY A 32 2.11 -13.43 -3.09
CA GLY A 32 2.43 -12.92 -4.42
C GLY A 32 2.32 -11.39 -4.56
N LYS A 33 2.34 -10.65 -3.45
CA LYS A 33 2.18 -9.19 -3.40
C LYS A 33 3.52 -8.49 -3.41
N ALA A 34 3.58 -7.34 -4.09
CA ALA A 34 4.77 -6.51 -4.12
C ALA A 34 5.05 -5.82 -2.76
N VAL A 35 6.34 -5.71 -2.41
CA VAL A 35 6.79 -4.86 -1.30
C VAL A 35 6.98 -3.43 -1.82
N GLU A 36 6.44 -2.46 -1.10
CA GLU A 36 6.34 -1.06 -1.53
C GLU A 36 6.73 -0.16 -0.36
N CYS A 37 7.30 1.01 -0.67
CA CYS A 37 7.48 2.05 0.33
C CYS A 37 6.11 2.57 0.80
N ARG A 38 6.08 3.23 1.97
CA ARG A 38 4.85 3.78 2.57
C ARG A 38 4.08 4.67 1.59
N ARG A 39 4.78 5.50 0.81
CA ARG A 39 4.15 6.41 -0.17
C ARG A 39 3.43 5.66 -1.29
N CYS A 40 4.11 4.72 -1.96
CA CYS A 40 3.51 3.95 -3.04
C CYS A 40 2.38 3.06 -2.56
N ARG A 41 2.56 2.42 -1.40
CA ARG A 41 1.52 1.61 -0.76
C ARG A 41 0.27 2.45 -0.51
N ASN A 42 0.42 3.63 0.09
CA ASN A 42 -0.72 4.50 0.41
C ASN A 42 -1.40 5.02 -0.86
N LEU A 43 -0.63 5.40 -1.88
CA LEU A 43 -1.18 5.85 -3.16
C LEU A 43 -2.01 4.77 -3.83
N ARG A 44 -1.52 3.53 -3.88
CA ARG A 44 -2.25 2.38 -4.44
C ARG A 44 -3.53 2.11 -3.64
N ILE A 45 -3.45 2.06 -2.31
CA ILE A 45 -4.63 1.85 -1.45
C ILE A 45 -5.67 2.97 -1.65
N SER A 46 -5.24 4.23 -1.79
CA SER A 46 -6.17 5.33 -2.08
C SER A 46 -6.91 5.09 -3.38
N ARG A 47 -6.19 4.79 -4.48
CA ARG A 47 -6.81 4.51 -5.78
C ARG A 47 -7.77 3.33 -5.73
N GLU A 48 -7.38 2.23 -5.10
CA GLU A 48 -8.25 1.06 -4.91
C GLU A 48 -9.51 1.42 -4.13
N ARG A 49 -9.39 2.29 -3.11
CA ARG A 49 -10.56 2.77 -2.36
C ARG A 49 -11.43 3.67 -3.22
N ASP A 50 -10.85 4.61 -3.95
CA ASP A 50 -11.58 5.55 -4.79
C ASP A 50 -12.33 4.79 -5.91
N GLU A 51 -11.72 3.74 -6.49
CA GLU A 51 -12.38 2.81 -7.43
C GLU A 51 -13.57 2.07 -6.80
N LEU A 52 -13.42 1.55 -5.58
CA LEU A 52 -14.51 0.88 -4.86
C LEU A 52 -15.63 1.86 -4.47
N ASP A 53 -15.30 3.08 -4.07
CA ASP A 53 -16.29 4.11 -3.74
C ASP A 53 -17.11 4.51 -4.97
N LEU A 54 -16.47 4.60 -6.15
CA LEU A 54 -17.17 4.81 -7.42
C LEU A 54 -18.10 3.64 -7.76
N GLU A 55 -17.64 2.40 -7.59
CA GLU A 55 -18.40 1.19 -7.96
C GLU A 55 -19.60 0.94 -7.03
N PHE A 56 -19.45 1.15 -5.72
CA PHE A 56 -20.43 0.74 -4.72
C PHE A 56 -21.21 1.90 -4.07
N ASN A 57 -20.60 3.08 -3.97
CA ASN A 57 -21.23 4.23 -3.29
C ASN A 57 -21.74 5.28 -4.28
N GLY A 58 -21.44 5.15 -5.58
CA GLY A 58 -21.94 6.07 -6.62
C GLY A 58 -21.49 7.52 -6.43
N ILE A 59 -20.46 7.76 -5.62
CA ILE A 59 -19.90 9.10 -5.36
C ILE A 59 -19.09 9.49 -6.59
N SER A 60 -19.77 9.85 -7.69
CA SER A 60 -19.16 10.70 -8.70
C SER A 60 -18.78 12.01 -8.00
N GLU A 61 -17.60 12.55 -8.29
CA GLU A 61 -17.04 13.80 -7.71
C GLU A 61 -17.86 15.08 -8.04
N ASN A 62 -19.19 15.01 -7.96
CA ASN A 62 -20.17 16.06 -8.26
C ASN A 62 -21.09 16.37 -7.06
N GLU A 63 -20.69 16.03 -5.83
CA GLU A 63 -21.33 16.55 -4.61
C GLU A 63 -20.48 17.67 -4.00
N GLU A 64 -20.32 18.76 -4.75
CA GLU A 64 -20.07 20.10 -4.18
C GLU A 64 -21.40 20.87 -4.25
N HIS A 65 -21.96 21.17 -3.08
CA HIS A 65 -23.17 21.98 -2.91
C HIS A 65 -22.82 23.34 -2.31
#